data_AF-A0A529LRC4-F1
#
_entry.id   AF-A0A529LRC4-F1
#
_cell.length_a   1.000
_cell.length_b   1.000
_cell.length_c   1.000
_cell.angle_alpha   90.00
_cell.angle_beta   90.00
_cell.angle_gamma   90.00
#
_symmetry.space_group_name_H-M   'P 1'
#
loop_
_entity.id
_entity.type
_entity.pdbx_description
1 polymer ?
#
loop_
_entity_poly.entity_id
_entity_poly.type
_entity_poly.pdbx_seq_one_letter_code
_entity_poly.pdbx_strand_id
1 'polypeptide(L)'
;TDSWRLIRPGTRIIQIDLDPQEIGRNYEAVRLVGDAAETLKALTQALKTQDLKARSQARPGLAERIADAWRQFETVRAPLLKQATAGIRPERVMAELQNLLQPEMIITADASYSSMWVVGHLRAPREGTRFLTPRGLAGLGWGLPLAIG
;
A
#
# COMPACT_ATOMS: atom_id res chain seq x y z
N THR A 1 -5.55 -3.95 13.50
CA THR A 1 -5.70 -2.49 13.60
C THR A 1 -4.99 -2.09 14.87
N ASP A 2 -4.05 -1.14 14.84
CA ASP A 2 -3.31 -0.71 16.04
C ASP A 2 -4.21 0.15 16.95
N SER A 3 -5.37 -0.39 17.36
CA SER A 3 -6.40 0.25 18.19
C SER A 3 -6.72 1.70 17.80
N TRP A 4 -6.73 1.99 16.50
CA TRP A 4 -6.96 3.32 15.92
C TRP A 4 -5.93 4.40 16.29
N ARG A 5 -4.73 4.01 16.74
CA ARG A 5 -3.68 4.94 17.21
C ARG A 5 -2.70 5.39 16.14
N LEU A 6 -2.71 4.75 14.97
CA LEU A 6 -1.75 5.02 13.90
C LEU A 6 -1.87 6.46 13.38
N ILE A 7 -3.10 6.97 13.24
CA ILE A 7 -3.36 8.36 12.90
C ILE A 7 -3.45 9.16 14.21
N ARG A 8 -2.55 10.12 14.38
CA ARG A 8 -2.49 10.95 15.60
C ARG A 8 -3.74 11.83 15.71
N PRO A 9 -4.25 12.08 16.92
CA PRO A 9 -5.29 13.08 17.15
C PRO A 9 -4.92 14.44 16.56
N GLY A 10 -5.90 15.15 15.98
CA GLY A 10 -5.68 16.45 15.34
C GLY A 10 -5.11 16.37 13.92
N THR A 11 -4.79 15.18 13.39
CA THR A 11 -4.42 15.03 11.98
C THR A 11 -5.64 15.37 11.10
N ARG A 12 -5.46 16.27 10.14
CA ARG A 12 -6.49 16.54 9.13
C ARG A 12 -6.58 15.36 8.16
N ILE A 13 -7.73 14.71 8.13
CA ILE A 13 -8.03 13.60 7.22
C ILE A 13 -8.95 14.11 6.12
N ILE A 14 -8.69 13.71 4.89
CA ILE A 14 -9.57 13.93 3.73
C ILE A 14 -9.90 12.54 3.19
N GLN A 15 -11.18 12.19 3.12
CA GLN A 15 -11.63 10.87 2.67
C GLN A 15 -12.53 11.04 1.44
N ILE A 16 -12.16 10.35 0.37
CA ILE A 16 -12.96 10.19 -0.84
C ILE A 16 -13.51 8.77 -0.82
N ASP A 17 -14.83 8.62 -0.86
CA ASP A 17 -15.47 7.31 -0.91
C ASP A 17 -16.76 7.37 -1.74
N LEU A 18 -17.06 6.28 -2.44
CA LEU A 18 -18.29 6.15 -3.20
C LEU A 18 -19.46 5.82 -2.26
N ASP A 19 -19.21 5.06 -1.18
CA ASP A 19 -20.21 4.73 -0.18
C ASP A 19 -20.21 5.78 0.95
N PRO A 20 -21.28 6.59 1.10
CA PRO A 20 -21.36 7.58 2.16
C PRO A 20 -21.31 6.97 3.58
N GLN A 21 -21.62 5.68 3.75
CA GLN A 21 -21.57 5.01 5.05
C GLN A 21 -20.13 4.74 5.52
N GLU A 22 -19.16 4.68 4.61
CA GLU A 22 -17.75 4.49 4.98
C GLU A 22 -17.06 5.80 5.38
N ILE A 23 -17.60 6.96 4.96
CA ILE A 23 -17.00 8.25 5.26
C ILE A 23 -17.23 8.65 6.71
N GLY A 24 -16.13 8.81 7.46
CA GLY A 24 -16.22 9.14 8.88
C GLY A 24 -16.49 7.95 9.79
N ARG A 25 -16.63 6.72 9.24
CA ARG A 25 -16.96 5.52 10.02
C ARG A 25 -15.93 5.22 11.11
N ASN A 26 -14.65 5.47 10.82
CA ASN A 26 -13.54 5.18 11.72
C ASN A 26 -12.81 6.42 12.24
N TYR A 27 -12.70 7.48 11.43
CA TYR A 27 -12.07 8.75 11.80
C TYR A 27 -12.82 9.91 11.17
N GLU A 28 -13.01 11.01 11.91
CA GLU A 28 -13.59 12.23 11.34
C GLU A 28 -12.71 12.79 10.21
N ALA A 29 -13.32 13.18 9.10
CA ALA A 29 -12.63 13.57 7.88
C ALA A 29 -13.36 14.70 7.15
N VAL A 30 -12.64 15.44 6.32
CA VAL A 30 -13.24 16.21 5.23
C VAL A 30 -13.84 15.21 4.25
N ARG A 31 -15.17 15.27 4.10
CA ARG A 31 -15.99 14.25 3.47
C ARG A 31 -16.21 14.55 1.99
N LEU A 32 -15.67 13.73 1.11
CA LEU A 32 -15.85 13.84 -0.34
C LEU A 32 -16.57 12.59 -0.84
N VAL A 33 -17.90 12.65 -0.91
CA VAL A 33 -18.72 11.54 -1.45
C VAL A 33 -18.63 11.57 -2.96
N GLY A 34 -18.13 10.50 -3.58
CA GLY A 34 -18.07 10.38 -5.03
C GLY A 34 -17.06 9.35 -5.51
N ASP A 35 -17.10 9.10 -6.82
CA ASP A 35 -16.09 8.27 -7.49
C ASP A 35 -14.69 8.88 -7.32
N ALA A 36 -13.72 8.03 -6.97
CA ALA A 36 -12.36 8.49 -6.69
C ALA A 36 -11.68 9.10 -7.92
N ALA A 37 -11.90 8.56 -9.12
CA ALA A 37 -11.27 9.05 -10.34
C ALA A 37 -11.84 10.42 -10.74
N GLU A 38 -13.17 10.57 -10.77
CA GLU A 38 -13.80 11.85 -11.11
C GLU A 38 -13.53 12.92 -10.04
N THR A 39 -13.49 12.54 -8.76
CA THR A 39 -13.13 13.47 -7.67
C THR A 39 -11.69 13.96 -7.81
N LEU A 40 -10.73 13.04 -8.06
CA LEU A 40 -9.33 13.42 -8.26
C LEU A 40 -9.15 14.30 -9.50
N LYS A 41 -9.86 14.02 -10.59
CA LYS A 41 -9.86 14.86 -11.80
C LYS A 41 -10.35 16.28 -11.52
N ALA A 42 -11.47 16.42 -10.80
CA ALA A 42 -11.99 17.72 -10.39
C ALA A 42 -11.01 18.47 -9.47
N LEU A 43 -10.40 17.78 -8.50
CA LEU A 43 -9.38 18.36 -7.62
C LEU A 43 -8.14 18.80 -8.40
N THR A 44 -7.62 17.98 -9.31
CA THR A 44 -6.48 18.35 -10.17
C THR A 44 -6.81 19.57 -11.01
N GLN A 45 -8.02 19.67 -11.56
CA GLN A 45 -8.44 20.85 -12.32
C GLN A 45 -8.52 22.09 -11.44
N ALA A 46 -9.10 22.00 -10.24
CA ALA A 46 -9.19 23.10 -9.30
C ALA A 46 -7.82 23.58 -8.81
N LEU A 47 -6.86 22.66 -8.66
CA LEU A 47 -5.50 22.98 -8.23
C LEU A 47 -4.70 23.79 -9.26
N LYS A 48 -5.08 23.79 -10.55
CA LYS A 48 -4.39 24.56 -11.59
C LYS A 48 -4.45 26.07 -11.37
N THR A 49 -5.45 26.57 -10.64
CA THR A 49 -5.64 27.99 -10.36
C THR A 49 -5.16 28.40 -8.96
N GLN A 50 -4.53 27.50 -8.21
CA GLN A 50 -4.06 27.76 -6.85
C GLN A 50 -2.54 28.05 -6.84
N ASP A 51 -2.08 28.90 -5.92
CA ASP A 51 -0.64 29.03 -5.65
C ASP A 51 -0.16 27.82 -4.85
N LEU A 52 0.65 26.98 -5.49
CA LEU A 52 1.23 25.78 -4.90
C LEU A 52 2.71 25.93 -4.56
N LYS A 53 3.29 27.14 -4.63
CA LYS A 53 4.74 27.36 -4.42
C LYS A 53 5.25 26.77 -3.11
N ALA A 54 4.55 27.03 -2.01
CA ALA A 54 4.91 26.49 -0.70
C ALA A 54 4.91 24.95 -0.67
N ARG A 55 3.96 24.32 -1.38
CA ARG A 55 3.86 22.84 -1.46
C ARG A 55 4.96 22.27 -2.33
N SER A 56 5.26 22.92 -3.46
CA SER A 56 6.37 22.53 -4.33
C SER A 56 7.72 22.65 -3.62
N GLN A 57 7.94 23.70 -2.83
CA GLN A 57 9.15 23.89 -2.03
C GLN A 57 9.30 22.85 -0.91
N ALA A 58 8.20 22.43 -0.27
CA ALA A 58 8.22 21.41 0.78
C ALA A 58 8.38 19.97 0.25
N ARG A 59 8.05 19.72 -1.03
CA ARG A 59 7.99 18.37 -1.62
C ARG A 59 9.32 17.60 -1.55
N PRO A 60 10.50 18.18 -1.87
CA PRO A 60 11.76 17.44 -1.80
C PRO A 60 12.06 16.90 -0.40
N GLY A 61 11.84 17.71 0.65
CA GLY A 61 12.05 17.27 2.03
C GLY A 61 11.09 16.16 2.46
N LEU A 62 9.85 16.18 1.99
CA LEU A 62 8.91 15.08 2.22
C LEU A 62 9.31 13.80 1.46
N ALA A 63 9.73 13.94 0.20
CA ALA A 63 10.19 12.83 -0.62
C ALA A 63 11.41 12.15 0.01
N GLU A 64 12.37 12.93 0.51
CA GLU A 64 13.53 12.38 1.21
C GLU A 64 13.11 11.62 2.46
N ARG A 65 12.25 12.19 3.31
CA ARG A 65 11.73 11.48 4.50
C ARG A 65 11.06 10.14 4.18
N ILE A 66 10.36 10.05 3.05
CA ILE A 66 9.76 8.79 2.59
C ILE A 66 10.85 7.82 2.13
N ALA A 67 11.85 8.30 1.38
CA ALA A 67 12.99 7.50 0.96
C ALA A 67 13.81 6.98 2.15
N ASP A 68 14.05 7.80 3.17
CA ASP A 68 14.69 7.39 4.44
C ASP A 68 13.96 6.25 5.12
N ALA A 69 12.62 6.32 5.23
CA ALA A 69 11.82 5.26 5.82
C ALA A 69 11.99 3.93 5.06
N TRP A 70 12.06 3.99 3.72
CA TRP A 70 12.36 2.82 2.90
C TRP A 70 13.78 2.30 3.12
N ARG A 71 14.79 3.17 3.19
CA ARG A 71 16.18 2.75 3.47
C ARG A 71 16.30 2.09 4.84
N GLN A 72 15.60 2.59 5.85
CA GLN A 72 15.55 1.98 7.19
C GLN A 72 14.89 0.61 7.15
N PHE A 73 13.75 0.48 6.45
CA PHE A 73 13.09 -0.81 6.25
C PHE A 73 14.05 -1.83 5.59
N GLU A 74 14.74 -1.44 4.51
CA GLU A 74 15.69 -2.32 3.82
C GLU A 74 16.90 -2.67 4.69
N THR A 75 17.36 -1.74 5.53
CA THR A 75 18.46 -1.99 6.48
C THR A 75 18.09 -3.07 7.49
N VAL A 76 16.87 -3.02 8.04
CA VAL A 76 16.36 -4.04 8.97
C VAL A 76 16.11 -5.36 8.25
N ARG A 77 15.68 -5.32 6.97
CA ARG A 77 15.37 -6.50 6.17
C ARG A 77 16.63 -7.24 5.68
N ALA A 78 17.68 -6.53 5.31
CA ALA A 78 18.89 -7.08 4.69
C ALA A 78 19.51 -8.32 5.38
N PRO A 79 19.69 -8.36 6.73
CA PRO A 79 20.22 -9.56 7.38
C PRO A 79 19.31 -10.78 7.23
N LEU A 80 17.98 -10.59 7.20
CA LEU A 80 17.00 -11.67 7.06
C LEU A 80 17.08 -12.37 5.70
N LEU A 81 17.52 -11.66 4.66
CA LEU A 81 17.69 -12.22 3.32
C LEU A 81 18.89 -13.17 3.22
N LYS A 82 19.91 -12.95 4.06
CA LYS A 82 21.19 -13.68 4.04
C LYS A 82 21.31 -14.73 5.14
N GLN A 83 20.40 -14.72 6.11
CA GLN A 83 20.47 -15.61 7.26
C GLN A 83 20.34 -17.08 6.84
N ALA A 84 21.39 -17.86 7.09
CA ALA A 84 21.32 -19.31 7.01
C ALA A 84 20.55 -19.81 8.24
N THR A 85 19.35 -20.34 8.03
CA THR A 85 18.55 -20.99 9.07
C THR A 85 18.28 -22.44 8.70
N ALA A 86 17.76 -23.24 9.63
CA ALA A 86 17.37 -24.62 9.33
C ALA A 86 16.28 -24.73 8.24
N GLY A 87 15.54 -23.64 7.95
CA GLY A 87 14.57 -23.55 6.87
C GLY A 87 14.80 -22.35 5.93
N ILE A 88 13.94 -22.19 4.93
CA ILE A 88 13.94 -21.03 4.04
C ILE A 88 13.10 -19.92 4.67
N ARG A 89 13.71 -18.74 4.85
CA ARG A 89 13.03 -17.55 5.33
C ARG A 89 12.07 -16.99 4.28
N PRO A 90 10.82 -16.65 4.62
CA PRO A 90 9.86 -16.09 3.65
C PRO A 90 10.37 -14.79 3.02
N GLU A 91 11.12 -13.97 3.77
CA GLU A 91 11.72 -12.73 3.26
C GLU A 91 12.69 -13.02 2.10
N ARG A 92 13.46 -14.12 2.21
CA ARG A 92 14.36 -14.57 1.15
C ARG A 92 13.58 -15.07 -0.06
N VAL A 93 12.52 -15.86 0.13
CA VAL A 93 11.64 -16.31 -0.98
C VAL A 93 11.08 -15.10 -1.73
N MET A 94 10.55 -14.10 -1.01
CA MET A 94 9.97 -12.91 -1.63
C MET A 94 11.03 -12.08 -2.37
N ALA A 95 12.26 -12.00 -1.86
CA ALA A 95 13.35 -11.32 -2.56
C ALA A 95 13.72 -12.01 -3.89
N GLU A 96 13.76 -13.34 -3.92
CA GLU A 96 13.98 -14.08 -5.17
C GLU A 96 12.81 -13.91 -6.14
N LEU A 97 11.56 -14.01 -5.65
CA LEU A 97 10.37 -13.79 -6.48
C LEU A 97 10.32 -12.37 -7.06
N GLN A 98 10.74 -11.35 -6.30
CA GLN A 98 10.78 -9.97 -6.76
C GLN A 98 11.61 -9.81 -8.05
N ASN A 99 12.71 -10.56 -8.18
CA ASN A 99 13.58 -10.52 -9.36
C ASN A 99 12.93 -11.15 -10.60
N LEU A 100 11.89 -11.97 -10.40
CA LEU A 100 11.17 -12.67 -11.46
C LEU A 100 9.90 -11.92 -11.89
N LEU A 101 9.45 -10.91 -11.12
CA LEU A 101 8.23 -10.19 -11.41
C LEU A 101 8.35 -9.38 -12.70
N GLN A 102 7.40 -9.58 -13.60
CA GLN A 102 7.21 -8.78 -14.81
C GLN A 102 5.99 -7.85 -14.65
N PRO A 103 5.95 -6.70 -15.34
CA PRO A 103 4.87 -5.72 -15.21
C PRO A 103 3.45 -6.22 -15.51
N GLU A 104 3.32 -7.32 -16.22
CA GLU A 104 2.05 -7.94 -16.64
C GLU A 104 1.58 -9.02 -15.66
N MET A 105 2.44 -9.45 -14.73
CA MET A 105 2.11 -10.52 -13.79
C MET A 105 1.05 -10.08 -12.77
N ILE A 106 0.16 -11.03 -12.45
CA ILE A 106 -0.79 -10.92 -11.36
C ILE A 106 -0.24 -11.73 -10.18
N ILE A 107 -0.18 -11.10 -9.01
CA ILE A 107 0.29 -11.75 -7.80
C ILE A 107 -0.92 -12.16 -6.97
N THR A 108 -1.09 -13.46 -6.75
CA THR A 108 -2.15 -14.01 -5.91
C THR A 108 -1.56 -14.60 -4.64
N ALA A 109 -2.21 -14.40 -3.50
CA ALA A 109 -1.83 -15.03 -2.24
C ALA A 109 -3.05 -15.60 -1.53
N ASP A 110 -2.84 -16.66 -0.75
CA ASP A 110 -3.87 -17.16 0.16
C ASP A 110 -4.00 -16.27 1.41
N ALA A 111 -4.98 -16.55 2.26
CA ALA A 111 -5.12 -15.89 3.56
C ALA A 111 -3.98 -16.26 4.54
N SER A 112 -3.92 -15.57 5.68
CA SER A 112 -2.90 -15.72 6.72
C SER A 112 -1.53 -15.12 6.34
N TYR A 113 -0.43 -15.72 6.80
CA TYR A 113 0.91 -15.17 6.68
C TYR A 113 1.37 -14.92 5.24
N SER A 114 0.95 -15.75 4.28
CA SER A 114 1.32 -15.59 2.88
C SER A 114 0.88 -14.23 2.32
N SER A 115 -0.32 -13.75 2.67
CA SER A 115 -0.78 -12.39 2.35
C SER A 115 0.19 -11.33 2.86
N MET A 116 0.67 -11.46 4.10
CA MET A 116 1.60 -10.50 4.70
C MET A 116 3.00 -10.59 4.12
N TRP A 117 3.49 -11.78 3.79
CA TRP A 117 4.76 -11.96 3.12
C TRP A 117 4.75 -11.32 1.74
N VAL A 118 3.69 -11.56 0.97
CA VAL A 118 3.51 -10.99 -0.37
C VAL A 118 3.42 -9.47 -0.31
N VAL A 119 2.46 -8.88 0.41
CA VAL A 119 2.24 -7.42 0.39
C VAL A 119 3.28 -6.65 1.20
N GLY A 120 3.93 -7.28 2.17
CA GLY A 120 4.97 -6.67 2.98
C GLY A 120 6.32 -6.59 2.26
N HIS A 121 6.67 -7.62 1.48
CA HIS A 121 8.02 -7.73 0.89
C HIS A 121 8.08 -7.44 -0.60
N LEU A 122 7.05 -7.78 -1.38
CA LEU A 122 7.03 -7.48 -2.81
C LEU A 122 6.71 -6.01 -3.06
N ARG A 123 7.19 -5.51 -4.19
CA ARG A 123 6.98 -4.16 -4.71
C ARG A 123 6.36 -4.28 -6.10
N ALA A 124 5.33 -3.47 -6.33
CA ALA A 124 4.71 -3.35 -7.63
C ALA A 124 5.76 -2.84 -8.64
N PRO A 125 6.05 -3.59 -9.73
CA PRO A 125 6.98 -3.14 -10.77
C PRO A 125 6.47 -1.90 -11.52
N ARG A 126 5.15 -1.67 -11.55
CA ARG A 126 4.52 -0.49 -12.14
C ARG A 126 3.15 -0.17 -11.55
N GLU A 127 2.62 1.00 -11.87
CA GLU A 127 1.21 1.32 -11.68
C GLU A 127 0.29 0.30 -12.37
N GLY A 128 -0.79 -0.08 -11.70
CA GLY A 128 -1.73 -1.09 -12.19
C GLY A 128 -1.32 -2.55 -11.97
N THR A 129 -0.16 -2.83 -11.35
CA THR A 129 0.18 -4.19 -10.90
C THR A 129 -0.90 -4.71 -9.95
N ARG A 130 -1.38 -5.94 -10.19
CA ARG A 130 -2.47 -6.54 -9.41
C ARG A 130 -1.93 -7.46 -8.31
N PHE A 131 -2.32 -7.16 -7.07
CA PHE A 131 -2.13 -8.02 -5.91
C PHE A 131 -3.49 -8.49 -5.40
N LEU A 132 -3.78 -9.78 -5.55
CA LEU A 132 -5.04 -10.38 -5.14
C LEU A 132 -4.81 -11.16 -3.84
N THR A 133 -5.30 -10.61 -2.73
CA THR A 133 -5.18 -11.24 -1.41
C THR A 133 -6.53 -11.21 -0.67
N PRO A 134 -7.00 -12.33 -0.09
CA PRO A 134 -8.31 -12.42 0.54
C PRO A 134 -8.29 -11.81 1.96
N ARG A 135 -8.15 -10.49 2.08
CA ARG A 135 -7.97 -9.81 3.38
C ARG A 135 -9.26 -9.49 4.15
N GLY A 136 -10.39 -9.36 3.45
CA GLY A 136 -11.69 -9.02 4.07
C GLY A 136 -12.29 -10.20 4.84
N LEU A 137 -12.68 -11.26 4.12
CA LEU A 137 -13.23 -12.48 4.71
C LEU A 137 -12.16 -13.45 5.23
N ALA A 138 -10.89 -13.29 4.83
CA ALA A 138 -9.78 -14.15 5.25
C ALA A 138 -9.96 -15.65 4.97
N GLY A 139 -10.62 -16.00 3.85
CA GLY A 139 -10.83 -17.39 3.45
C GLY A 139 -9.53 -18.09 3.05
N LEU A 140 -9.26 -19.23 3.68
CA LEU A 140 -8.16 -20.13 3.30
C LEU A 140 -8.51 -20.92 2.02
N GLY A 141 -7.51 -21.25 1.22
CA GLY A 141 -7.66 -21.96 -0.05
C GLY A 141 -8.00 -21.04 -1.24
N TRP A 142 -7.95 -19.72 -1.08
CA TRP A 142 -8.33 -18.76 -2.14
C TRP A 142 -7.21 -18.51 -3.14
N GLY A 143 -5.95 -18.73 -2.76
CA GLY A 143 -4.79 -18.40 -3.59
C GLY A 143 -4.83 -19.07 -4.97
N LEU A 144 -5.09 -20.38 -5.02
CA LEU A 144 -5.16 -21.15 -6.27
C LEU A 144 -6.35 -20.74 -7.18
N PRO A 145 -7.61 -20.72 -6.72
CA PRO A 145 -8.72 -20.33 -7.58
C PRO A 145 -8.59 -18.89 -8.09
N LEU A 146 -8.02 -17.96 -7.29
CA LEU A 146 -7.72 -16.60 -7.76
C LEU A 146 -6.66 -16.56 -8.86
N ALA A 147 -5.76 -17.54 -8.93
CA ALA A 147 -4.73 -17.61 -9.97
C ALA A 147 -5.25 -18.22 -11.28
N ILE A 148 -6.33 -18.99 -11.22
CA ILE A 148 -6.97 -19.61 -12.39
C ILE A 148 -7.93 -18.63 -13.08
N GLY A 149 -8.66 -17.84 -12.29
CA GLY A 149 -9.83 -17.06 -12.72
C GLY A 149 -9.56 -15.67 -13.27
#